data_AF-A0A819DSN6-F1
#
_entry.id   AF-A0A819DSN6-F1
#
_cell.length_a   1.000
_cell.length_b   1.000
_cell.length_c   1.000
_cell.angle_alpha   90.00
_cell.angle_beta   90.00
_cell.angle_gamma   90.00
#
_symmetry.space_group_name_H-M   'P 1'
#
loop_
_entity.id
_entity.type
_entity.pdbx_description
1 polymer ?
#
loop_
_entity_poly.entity_id
_entity_poly.type
_entity_poly.pdbx_seq_one_letter_code
_entity_poly.pdbx_strand_id
1 'polypeptide(L)'
;MNALCSVIFCLPVLLVNVEGSGLSINQPKFCSNATWNPDATTVANSTGVYSHGLFVNINNTVYVSATSFNTILVWLERSTSPQLYSFADLSGPGAIFVTVNGTVYIYNSMNSGSIYKWVPNVAGVSGVVTSVSSTCNGIFVDIQDNIYCSMSDVNKVIKILTGHSINITLTIAGNGTAGSGPYLLNIPRGIFVNINFSLYIADCGNNRVQLLQQGYTNMTTVVGSGPNQTIRLQCPTSVVLDADGYLFIADYNNQRIIGSNANNYRCIVGCTNGIGSASNQLSQPWSLSFDSYGNIFVNDFGNSRVQKFLFISNSCDEVIFYDDAITSTTNLNITTTTSYQNSGLSTSSIFLPTCQTPLSIGSNCNTSASICNIRQPCQNNSTCLIDNTTIRGYNCNCLPGFNGTECQYDYRICQLRTCSYNGICYQSSNTTFNCSCNEGWQGVYCEIKINYCKNITCYNQGVCQSLSSNYICLCITENYSGRYCEIKSGKIVTLERVSKSFGYIAIIFLISTTIFIITMDILKYYFGIDPARKRLRSRRRVKKKKVIPVVQKIYYKSSLKKRPVNSVVLIEETNI
;
A
#
# COMPACT_ATOMS: atom_id res chain seq x y z
N MET A 1 16.50 24.35 -46.28
CA MET A 1 17.62 24.29 -45.32
C MET A 1 17.05 23.79 -44.01
N ASN A 2 16.85 22.47 -43.89
CA ASN A 2 17.76 21.48 -43.29
C ASN A 2 17.93 21.73 -41.78
N ALA A 3 17.73 20.78 -40.85
CA ALA A 3 17.27 19.40 -40.92
C ALA A 3 17.05 18.90 -39.46
N LEU A 4 16.15 17.93 -39.29
CA LEU A 4 16.18 16.85 -38.28
C LEU A 4 16.21 17.21 -36.79
N CYS A 5 15.05 17.13 -36.13
CA CYS A 5 14.99 16.65 -34.75
C CYS A 5 14.16 15.36 -34.72
N SER A 6 14.86 14.26 -34.44
CA SER A 6 14.36 12.90 -34.49
C SER A 6 13.36 12.61 -33.38
N VAL A 7 12.25 12.00 -33.81
CA VAL A 7 11.45 10.98 -33.12
C VAL A 7 12.17 10.34 -31.93
N ILE A 8 11.66 10.52 -30.71
CA ILE A 8 11.62 9.54 -29.60
C ILE A 8 10.85 10.18 -28.41
N PHE A 9 9.86 9.45 -27.90
CA PHE A 9 8.98 9.70 -26.72
C PHE A 9 7.91 10.81 -26.80
N CYS A 10 6.76 10.44 -27.37
CA CYS A 10 5.45 10.90 -26.89
C CYS A 10 4.46 9.74 -26.95
N LEU A 11 4.46 8.90 -25.91
CA LEU A 11 3.33 8.01 -25.59
C LEU A 11 2.62 8.60 -24.37
N PRO A 12 1.28 8.72 -24.38
CA PRO A 12 0.55 9.19 -23.21
C PRO A 12 0.67 8.11 -22.13
N VAL A 13 1.22 8.48 -20.98
CA VAL A 13 1.27 7.62 -19.79
C VAL A 13 -0.18 7.43 -19.33
N LEU A 14 -0.72 6.24 -19.58
CA LEU A 14 -1.90 5.75 -18.90
C LEU A 14 -1.58 5.71 -17.41
N LEU A 15 -2.28 6.54 -16.64
CA LEU A 15 -2.37 6.47 -15.18
C LEU A 15 -2.97 5.11 -14.81
N VAL A 16 -2.10 4.13 -14.61
CA VAL A 16 -2.45 2.92 -13.85
C VAL A 16 -2.36 3.33 -12.38
N ASN A 17 -3.52 3.56 -11.75
CA ASN A 17 -3.62 3.51 -10.30
C ASN A 17 -3.24 2.10 -9.84
N VAL A 18 -1.96 1.91 -9.52
CA VAL A 18 -1.47 0.73 -8.81
C VAL A 18 -1.64 1.01 -7.33
N GLU A 19 -2.86 0.82 -6.81
CA GLU A 19 -3.03 0.56 -5.39
C GLU A 19 -2.40 -0.82 -5.11
N GLY A 20 -1.21 -0.82 -4.47
CA GLY A 20 -0.55 -2.05 -4.00
C GLY A 20 0.94 -2.24 -4.29
N SER A 21 1.69 -1.25 -4.77
CA SER A 21 3.17 -1.32 -4.80
C SER A 21 3.78 -0.17 -4.00
N GLY A 22 3.58 -0.22 -2.68
CA GLY A 22 3.93 0.87 -1.77
C GLY A 22 5.43 1.12 -1.66
N LEU A 23 5.81 2.36 -1.40
CA LEU A 23 7.14 2.68 -0.87
C LEU A 23 7.30 2.03 0.52
N SER A 24 8.53 1.81 0.96
CA SER A 24 8.86 1.23 2.27
C SER A 24 8.75 2.19 3.45
N ILE A 25 8.25 3.40 3.20
CA ILE A 25 8.12 4.48 4.17
C ILE A 25 6.71 4.47 4.72
N ASN A 26 6.59 4.65 6.04
CA ASN A 26 5.29 4.97 6.64
C ASN A 26 4.86 6.38 6.26
N GLN A 27 3.71 6.47 5.60
CA GLN A 27 3.00 7.71 5.35
C GLN A 27 1.64 7.62 6.04
N PRO A 28 1.57 7.76 7.38
CA PRO A 28 0.30 7.84 8.10
C PRO A 28 -0.55 9.02 7.59
N LYS A 29 -1.86 8.98 7.77
CA LYS A 29 -2.76 10.06 7.38
C LYS A 29 -3.11 10.92 8.59
N PHE A 30 -2.84 12.23 8.54
CA PHE A 30 -3.08 13.13 9.66
C PHE A 30 -4.18 14.15 9.37
N CYS A 31 -5.07 14.33 10.34
CA CYS A 31 -6.03 15.43 10.39
C CYS A 31 -5.30 16.76 10.65
N SER A 32 -5.94 17.87 10.28
CA SER A 32 -5.35 19.21 10.40
C SER A 32 -4.96 19.58 11.83
N ASN A 33 -5.58 19.01 12.86
CA ASN A 33 -5.32 19.22 14.28
C ASN A 33 -4.53 18.08 14.96
N ALA A 34 -3.97 17.14 14.21
CA ALA A 34 -3.16 16.03 14.72
C ALA A 34 -2.12 16.49 15.77
N THR A 35 -2.09 15.82 16.92
CA THR A 35 -1.22 16.20 18.05
C THR A 35 -0.32 15.05 18.48
N TRP A 36 0.88 15.41 18.93
CA TRP A 36 1.85 14.50 19.53
C TRP A 36 2.13 14.92 20.97
N ASN A 37 2.53 13.96 21.80
CA ASN A 37 3.01 14.22 23.14
C ASN A 37 4.26 15.12 23.02
N PRO A 38 4.29 16.27 23.70
CA PRO A 38 5.45 17.16 23.65
C PRO A 38 6.69 16.52 24.25
N ASP A 39 6.54 15.59 25.19
CA ASP A 39 7.65 14.89 25.82
C ASP A 39 7.97 13.60 25.06
N ALA A 40 9.16 13.55 24.47
CA ALA A 40 9.66 12.34 23.82
C ALA A 40 10.20 11.31 24.81
N THR A 41 10.07 10.05 24.41
CA THR A 41 10.84 8.94 24.96
C THR A 41 12.13 8.77 24.15
N THR A 42 13.27 8.72 24.83
CA THR A 42 14.56 8.45 24.18
C THR A 42 14.64 6.98 23.78
N VAL A 43 14.71 6.70 22.48
CA VAL A 43 14.83 5.35 21.91
C VAL A 43 16.28 4.87 21.93
N ALA A 44 17.20 5.81 21.70
CA ALA A 44 18.63 5.57 21.74
C ALA A 44 19.30 6.69 22.56
N ASN A 45 19.85 6.33 23.73
CA ASN A 45 20.60 7.20 24.62
C ASN A 45 22.04 6.67 24.74
N SER A 46 23.01 7.50 25.12
CA SER A 46 24.45 7.14 25.22
C SER A 46 25.12 6.69 23.93
N THR A 47 24.68 7.23 22.80
CA THR A 47 25.28 6.82 21.56
C THR A 47 26.62 7.50 21.28
N GLY A 48 26.91 8.75 21.67
CA GLY A 48 28.07 9.46 21.07
C GLY A 48 28.03 9.45 19.53
N VAL A 49 26.83 9.26 18.97
CA VAL A 49 26.56 9.02 17.56
C VAL A 49 26.15 10.34 16.95
N TYR A 50 27.01 10.83 16.09
CA TYR A 50 26.63 11.71 15.00
C TYR A 50 25.84 10.86 13.99
N SER A 51 24.56 10.56 14.23
CA SER A 51 23.78 9.82 13.24
C SER A 51 23.35 10.83 12.19
N HIS A 52 23.59 10.54 10.91
CA HIS A 52 22.96 11.31 9.83
C HIS A 52 21.76 10.56 9.24
N GLY A 53 21.56 9.30 9.60
CA GLY A 53 20.56 8.41 9.01
C GLY A 53 19.60 7.82 10.04
N LEU A 54 18.32 8.08 9.84
CA LEU A 54 17.20 7.47 10.57
C LEU A 54 16.18 7.01 9.54
N PHE A 55 15.74 5.77 9.63
CA PHE A 55 14.67 5.23 8.80
C PHE A 55 13.78 4.29 9.62
N VAL A 56 12.47 4.44 9.50
CA VAL A 56 11.49 3.52 10.08
C VAL A 56 10.69 2.90 8.94
N ASN A 57 10.76 1.58 8.82
CA ASN A 57 10.08 0.85 7.75
C ASN A 57 8.60 0.58 8.09
N ILE A 58 7.86 0.06 7.10
CA ILE A 58 6.44 -0.33 7.25
C ILE A 58 6.14 -1.37 8.35
N ASN A 59 7.17 -2.09 8.82
CA ASN A 59 7.07 -3.05 9.92
C ASN A 59 7.49 -2.45 11.27
N ASN A 60 7.60 -1.12 11.36
CA ASN A 60 8.01 -0.37 12.54
C ASN A 60 9.42 -0.71 13.06
N THR A 61 10.26 -1.30 12.22
CA THR A 61 11.68 -1.50 12.53
C THR A 61 12.42 -0.18 12.34
N VAL A 62 13.14 0.24 13.38
CA VAL A 62 13.90 1.49 13.41
C VAL A 62 15.36 1.20 13.07
N TYR A 63 15.87 1.86 12.03
CA TYR A 63 17.25 1.78 11.59
C TYR A 63 17.95 3.11 11.84
N VAL A 64 19.09 3.07 12.52
CA VAL A 64 19.91 4.24 12.83
C VAL A 64 21.34 3.98 12.42
N SER A 65 21.93 4.88 11.64
CA SER A 65 23.35 4.81 11.32
C SER A 65 24.18 5.41 12.45
N ALA A 66 25.09 4.62 13.01
CA ALA A 66 25.99 5.04 14.08
C ALA A 66 27.36 5.40 13.50
N THR A 67 27.48 6.62 12.95
CA THR A 67 28.69 7.10 12.23
C THR A 67 29.97 6.88 13.04
N SER A 68 30.00 7.30 14.30
CA SER A 68 31.20 7.23 15.16
C SER A 68 31.63 5.80 15.50
N PHE A 69 30.70 4.83 15.41
CA PHE A 69 30.93 3.43 15.81
C PHE A 69 31.02 2.49 14.62
N ASN A 70 30.95 3.01 13.38
CA ASN A 70 30.94 2.20 12.16
C ASN A 70 29.92 1.05 12.22
N THR A 71 28.75 1.33 12.78
CA THR A 71 27.69 0.34 13.01
C THR A 71 26.33 0.85 12.53
N ILE A 72 25.42 -0.08 12.30
CA ILE A 72 24.00 0.18 12.09
C ILE A 72 23.27 -0.43 13.29
N LEU A 73 22.46 0.40 13.95
CA LEU A 73 21.63 -0.01 15.07
C LEU A 73 20.21 -0.26 14.55
N VAL A 74 19.66 -1.44 14.86
CA VAL A 74 18.34 -1.86 14.38
C VAL A 74 17.46 -2.29 15.56
N TRP A 75 16.38 -1.57 15.81
CA TRP A 75 15.36 -1.95 16.78
C TRP A 75 14.19 -2.58 16.03
N LEU A 76 13.99 -3.88 16.24
CA LEU A 76 12.75 -4.55 15.83
C LEU A 76 11.57 -4.01 16.62
N GLU A 77 10.37 -4.08 16.05
CA GLU A 77 9.15 -3.66 16.75
C GLU A 77 9.05 -4.34 18.11
N ARG A 78 8.79 -3.57 19.17
CA ARG A 78 8.70 -4.01 20.59
C ARG A 78 10.03 -4.42 21.25
N SER A 79 11.17 -4.32 20.56
CA SER A 79 12.48 -4.54 21.18
C SER A 79 12.91 -3.30 21.97
N THR A 80 13.39 -3.50 23.21
CA THR A 80 13.98 -2.44 24.04
C THR A 80 15.46 -2.22 23.76
N SER A 81 16.10 -3.10 22.99
CA SER A 81 17.54 -3.04 22.71
C SER A 81 17.81 -3.21 21.21
N PRO A 82 18.80 -2.48 20.65
CA PRO A 82 19.15 -2.61 19.25
C PRO A 82 19.92 -3.91 18.99
N GLN A 83 19.73 -4.45 17.79
CA GLN A 83 20.71 -5.31 17.15
C GLN A 83 21.79 -4.44 16.50
N LEU A 84 23.06 -4.82 16.66
CA LEU A 84 24.19 -4.10 16.10
C LEU A 84 24.72 -4.85 14.89
N TYR A 85 24.87 -4.13 13.78
CA TYR A 85 25.45 -4.65 12.55
C TYR A 85 26.70 -3.85 12.20
N SER A 86 27.83 -4.53 12.06
CA SER A 86 29.07 -4.00 11.51
C SER A 86 29.60 -4.95 10.43
N PHE A 87 30.28 -4.38 9.43
CA PHE A 87 30.94 -5.14 8.37
C PHE A 87 32.27 -4.46 8.03
N ALA A 88 33.23 -5.23 7.51
CA ALA A 88 34.63 -4.83 7.39
C ALA A 88 34.84 -3.48 6.67
N ASP A 89 34.02 -3.21 5.66
CA ASP A 89 34.17 -2.02 4.83
C ASP A 89 33.25 -0.84 5.23
N LEU A 90 32.45 -0.97 6.30
CA LEU A 90 31.60 0.11 6.82
C LEU A 90 32.45 1.12 7.60
N SER A 91 32.49 2.37 7.15
CA SER A 91 33.29 3.43 7.77
C SER A 91 32.60 4.79 7.68
N GLY A 92 32.02 5.23 8.80
CA GLY A 92 31.19 6.42 8.87
C GLY A 92 29.86 6.28 8.10
N PRO A 93 28.97 5.35 8.50
CA PRO A 93 27.64 5.21 7.88
C PRO A 93 26.82 6.49 8.06
N GLY A 94 26.35 7.08 6.97
CA GLY A 94 25.57 8.31 6.91
C GLY A 94 24.09 8.05 6.63
N ALA A 95 23.55 8.65 5.56
CA ALA A 95 22.16 8.48 5.17
C ALA A 95 21.79 6.99 4.94
N ILE A 96 20.59 6.60 5.36
CA ILE A 96 20.10 5.21 5.31
C ILE A 96 18.68 5.16 4.73
N PHE A 97 18.39 4.15 3.94
CA PHE A 97 17.06 3.85 3.42
C PHE A 97 16.87 2.34 3.35
N VAL A 98 15.68 1.86 3.69
CA VAL A 98 15.35 0.42 3.60
C VAL A 98 14.20 0.27 2.63
N THR A 99 14.33 -0.59 1.63
CA THR A 99 13.29 -0.87 0.62
C THR A 99 12.25 -1.87 1.13
N VAL A 100 11.16 -2.08 0.39
CA VAL A 100 10.04 -2.94 0.81
C VAL A 100 10.42 -4.40 0.96
N ASN A 101 11.45 -4.85 0.25
CA ASN A 101 11.99 -6.20 0.35
C ASN A 101 12.99 -6.37 1.51
N GLY A 102 13.21 -5.32 2.32
CA GLY A 102 14.14 -5.33 3.45
C GLY A 102 15.60 -5.06 3.08
N THR A 103 15.91 -4.77 1.81
CA THR A 103 17.26 -4.34 1.40
C THR A 103 17.55 -2.95 1.96
N VAL A 104 18.67 -2.83 2.66
CA VAL A 104 19.17 -1.60 3.26
C VAL A 104 20.22 -0.97 2.35
N TYR A 105 20.07 0.32 2.07
CA TYR A 105 21.03 1.16 1.36
C TYR A 105 21.61 2.19 2.33
N ILE A 106 22.93 2.26 2.42
CA ILE A 106 23.65 3.18 3.32
C ILE A 106 24.70 3.96 2.55
N TYR A 107 24.77 5.26 2.76
CA TYR A 107 25.93 6.06 2.34
C TYR A 107 27.11 5.84 3.28
N ASN A 108 28.27 5.51 2.76
CA ASN A 108 29.47 5.19 3.51
C ASN A 108 30.53 6.29 3.28
N SER A 109 30.67 7.20 4.26
CA SER A 109 31.38 8.47 4.07
C SER A 109 32.90 8.33 3.90
N MET A 110 33.54 7.44 4.66
CA MET A 110 35.02 7.38 4.72
C MET A 110 35.62 6.41 3.70
N ASN A 111 34.79 5.65 2.97
CA ASN A 111 35.23 4.71 1.94
C ASN A 111 34.96 5.26 0.53
N SER A 112 35.64 6.37 0.20
CA SER A 112 35.53 7.10 -1.07
C SER A 112 34.11 7.56 -1.45
N GLY A 113 33.21 7.73 -0.47
CA GLY A 113 31.82 8.13 -0.71
C GLY A 113 31.01 7.07 -1.44
N SER A 114 30.97 5.84 -0.93
CA SER A 114 30.28 4.71 -1.58
C SER A 114 28.86 4.51 -1.06
N ILE A 115 27.97 3.97 -1.89
CA ILE A 115 26.64 3.51 -1.48
C ILE A 115 26.70 1.99 -1.34
N TYR A 116 26.49 1.52 -0.12
CA TYR A 116 26.44 0.10 0.22
C TYR A 116 25.01 -0.43 0.13
N LYS A 117 24.86 -1.62 -0.43
CA LYS A 117 23.66 -2.44 -0.34
C LYS A 117 23.93 -3.55 0.67
N TRP A 118 22.99 -3.76 1.58
CA TRP A 118 23.02 -4.81 2.58
C TRP A 118 21.64 -5.49 2.65
N VAL A 119 21.63 -6.82 2.60
CA VAL A 119 20.41 -7.61 2.81
C VAL A 119 20.55 -8.35 4.14
N PRO A 120 19.72 -8.04 5.15
CA PRO A 120 19.77 -8.73 6.44
C PRO A 120 19.59 -10.25 6.27
N ASN A 121 20.33 -11.03 7.06
CA ASN A 121 20.24 -12.50 7.12
C ASN A 121 20.58 -13.25 5.81
N VAL A 122 21.20 -12.59 4.82
CA VAL A 122 21.66 -13.23 3.59
C VAL A 122 23.16 -12.96 3.39
N ALA A 123 23.98 -13.99 3.61
CA ALA A 123 25.43 -13.91 3.40
C ALA A 123 25.77 -13.71 1.91
N GLY A 124 26.68 -12.78 1.61
CA GLY A 124 27.20 -12.55 0.25
C GLY A 124 26.41 -11.58 -0.63
N VAL A 125 25.24 -11.08 -0.19
CA VAL A 125 24.44 -10.08 -0.95
C VAL A 125 24.70 -8.65 -0.44
N SER A 126 25.88 -8.43 0.15
CA SER A 126 26.28 -7.15 0.73
C SER A 126 27.53 -6.62 0.04
N GLY A 127 27.50 -5.35 -0.38
CA GLY A 127 28.65 -4.75 -1.06
C GLY A 127 28.38 -3.34 -1.60
N VAL A 128 29.43 -2.76 -2.19
CA VAL A 128 29.37 -1.46 -2.87
C VAL A 128 28.51 -1.57 -4.13
N VAL A 129 27.44 -0.78 -4.20
CA VAL A 129 26.63 -0.64 -5.43
C VAL A 129 27.32 0.32 -6.40
N THR A 130 27.79 1.44 -5.87
CA THR A 130 28.38 2.53 -6.65
C THR A 130 29.10 3.51 -5.72
N SER A 131 29.86 4.44 -6.29
CA SER A 131 30.50 5.54 -5.57
C SER A 131 29.99 6.88 -6.10
N VAL A 132 29.80 7.84 -5.18
CA VAL A 132 29.40 9.21 -5.49
C VAL A 132 30.54 10.16 -5.19
N SER A 133 30.60 11.27 -5.93
CA SER A 133 31.74 12.20 -5.89
C SER A 133 31.70 13.20 -4.73
N SER A 134 30.69 13.14 -3.86
CA SER A 134 30.47 14.08 -2.73
C SER A 134 29.52 13.46 -1.70
N THR A 135 29.46 14.05 -0.51
CA THR A 135 28.65 13.61 0.62
C THR A 135 27.16 13.46 0.26
N CYS A 136 26.64 12.24 0.39
CA CYS A 136 25.22 11.94 0.22
C CYS A 136 24.46 12.18 1.52
N ASN A 137 23.93 13.38 1.71
CA ASN A 137 23.24 13.77 2.95
C ASN A 137 21.77 13.32 3.03
N GLY A 138 21.18 12.97 1.89
CA GLY A 138 19.86 12.36 1.81
C GLY A 138 19.88 11.26 0.76
N ILE A 139 19.35 10.08 1.12
CA ILE A 139 19.22 8.92 0.23
C ILE A 139 17.76 8.48 0.18
N PHE A 140 17.29 8.14 -1.01
CA PHE A 140 15.97 7.55 -1.23
C PHE A 140 16.08 6.49 -2.31
N VAL A 141 15.35 5.39 -2.17
CA VAL A 141 15.33 4.31 -3.18
C VAL A 141 13.90 4.12 -3.66
N ASP A 142 13.67 4.26 -4.97
CA ASP A 142 12.35 4.08 -5.55
C ASP A 142 11.97 2.60 -5.73
N ILE A 143 10.72 2.34 -6.11
CA ILE A 143 10.20 0.98 -6.30
C ILE A 143 10.87 0.22 -7.47
N GLN A 144 11.70 0.89 -8.28
CA GLN A 144 12.52 0.28 -9.32
C GLN A 144 14.00 0.14 -8.88
N ASP A 145 14.29 0.25 -7.58
CA ASP A 145 15.65 0.20 -7.01
C ASP A 145 16.59 1.30 -7.51
N ASN A 146 16.08 2.39 -8.08
CA ASN A 146 16.92 3.53 -8.44
C ASN A 146 17.24 4.34 -7.19
N ILE A 147 18.49 4.78 -7.08
CA ILE A 147 19.01 5.46 -5.90
C ILE A 147 19.05 6.96 -6.16
N TYR A 148 18.38 7.72 -5.31
CA TYR A 148 18.43 9.16 -5.28
C TYR A 148 19.42 9.58 -4.20
N CYS A 149 20.29 10.53 -4.52
CA CYS A 149 21.30 11.03 -3.61
C CYS A 149 21.40 12.54 -3.67
N SER A 150 21.24 13.19 -2.53
CA SER A 150 21.41 14.63 -2.37
C SER A 150 22.86 14.95 -1.99
N MET A 151 23.59 15.56 -2.93
CA MET A 151 25.01 15.85 -2.77
C MET A 151 25.21 17.32 -2.38
N SER A 152 25.46 17.53 -1.10
CA SER A 152 25.50 18.88 -0.51
C SER A 152 26.63 19.73 -1.04
N ASP A 153 27.83 19.16 -1.15
CA ASP A 153 29.06 19.94 -1.39
C ASP A 153 29.16 20.39 -2.85
N VAL A 154 28.41 19.71 -3.72
CA VAL A 154 28.31 20.00 -5.16
C VAL A 154 26.93 20.53 -5.55
N ASN A 155 26.06 20.88 -4.59
CA ASN A 155 24.81 21.60 -4.86
C ASN A 155 23.87 20.95 -5.90
N LYS A 156 23.74 19.62 -5.88
CA LYS A 156 22.86 18.90 -6.81
C LYS A 156 22.32 17.60 -6.20
N VAL A 157 21.21 17.13 -6.77
CA VAL A 157 20.64 15.81 -6.50
C VAL A 157 20.81 14.96 -7.75
N ILE A 158 21.27 13.72 -7.56
CA ILE A 158 21.44 12.73 -8.63
C ILE A 158 20.47 11.56 -8.46
N LYS A 159 20.13 10.91 -9.57
CA LYS A 159 19.47 9.61 -9.65
C LYS A 159 20.43 8.62 -10.30
N ILE A 160 20.63 7.48 -9.67
CA ILE A 160 21.47 6.38 -10.16
C ILE A 160 20.53 5.25 -10.56
N LEU A 161 20.53 4.92 -11.85
CA LEU A 161 19.74 3.82 -12.39
C LEU A 161 20.49 2.51 -12.15
N THR A 162 19.96 1.70 -11.23
CA THR A 162 20.51 0.36 -10.93
C THR A 162 19.72 -0.67 -11.74
N GLY A 163 20.38 -1.73 -12.23
CA GLY A 163 19.74 -2.77 -13.06
C GLY A 163 20.11 -2.76 -14.55
N HIS A 164 21.00 -1.87 -15.00
CA HIS A 164 21.69 -1.98 -16.28
C HIS A 164 23.05 -2.67 -16.08
N SER A 165 23.70 -3.15 -17.15
CA SER A 165 25.06 -3.73 -17.09
C SER A 165 26.10 -2.76 -16.52
N ILE A 166 25.80 -1.45 -16.56
CA ILE A 166 26.59 -0.36 -15.99
C ILE A 166 25.60 0.62 -15.35
N ASN A 167 25.88 1.08 -14.12
CA ASN A 167 25.06 2.09 -13.47
C ASN A 167 25.11 3.42 -14.25
N ILE A 168 23.95 4.02 -14.49
CA ILE A 168 23.84 5.33 -15.15
C ILE A 168 23.49 6.39 -14.12
N THR A 169 24.32 7.43 -14.00
CA THR A 169 24.10 8.54 -13.06
C THR A 169 23.56 9.76 -13.80
N LEU A 170 22.37 10.21 -13.40
CA LEU A 170 21.68 11.38 -13.95
C LEU A 170 21.64 12.49 -12.89
N THR A 171 21.92 13.73 -13.29
CA THR A 171 21.63 14.89 -12.44
C THR A 171 20.17 15.26 -12.64
N ILE A 172 19.39 15.27 -11.55
CA ILE A 172 17.94 15.49 -11.60
C ILE A 172 17.51 16.84 -11.03
N ALA A 173 18.31 17.44 -10.14
CA ALA A 173 18.05 18.77 -9.59
C ALA A 173 19.37 19.47 -9.22
N GLY A 174 19.45 20.79 -9.39
CA GLY A 174 20.71 21.54 -9.23
C GLY A 174 21.69 21.27 -10.37
N ASN A 175 22.48 22.28 -10.76
CA ASN A 175 23.42 22.16 -11.88
C ASN A 175 24.89 22.01 -11.45
N GLY A 176 25.17 21.92 -10.15
CA GLY A 176 26.54 21.94 -9.62
C GLY A 176 26.95 23.27 -8.98
N THR A 177 26.22 24.35 -9.25
CA THR A 177 26.53 25.71 -8.77
C THR A 177 25.58 26.10 -7.65
N ALA A 178 26.14 26.62 -6.55
CA ALA A 178 25.37 27.16 -5.45
C ALA A 178 24.53 28.37 -5.91
N GLY A 179 23.24 28.39 -5.59
CA GLY A 179 22.39 29.54 -5.86
C GLY A 179 20.93 29.33 -5.46
N SER A 180 20.14 30.40 -5.56
CA SER A 180 18.73 30.44 -5.13
C SER A 180 17.74 30.48 -6.30
N GLY A 181 18.22 30.43 -7.54
CA GLY A 181 17.38 30.37 -8.73
C GLY A 181 16.50 29.11 -8.79
N PRO A 182 15.54 29.04 -9.73
CA PRO A 182 14.59 27.93 -9.84
C PRO A 182 15.22 26.60 -10.29
N TYR A 183 16.46 26.59 -10.76
CA TYR A 183 17.22 25.39 -11.14
C TYR A 183 18.46 25.17 -10.27
N LEU A 184 18.68 26.04 -9.28
CA LEU A 184 19.86 26.06 -8.45
C LEU A 184 19.50 25.61 -7.04
N LEU A 185 20.44 24.91 -6.42
CA LEU A 185 20.39 24.50 -5.03
C LEU A 185 21.58 25.10 -4.31
N ASN A 186 21.53 25.16 -2.99
CA ASN A 186 22.62 25.57 -2.13
C ASN A 186 22.65 24.65 -0.91
N ILE A 187 23.64 23.76 -0.84
CA ILE A 187 23.79 22.76 0.22
C ILE A 187 22.49 21.95 0.40
N PRO A 188 22.00 21.23 -0.63
CA PRO A 188 20.82 20.39 -0.47
C PRO A 188 21.11 19.25 0.52
N ARG A 189 20.13 18.93 1.37
CA ARG A 189 20.24 17.90 2.41
C ARG A 189 19.20 16.81 2.20
N GLY A 190 18.25 16.62 3.12
CA GLY A 190 17.23 15.59 3.02
C GLY A 190 16.37 15.72 1.77
N ILE A 191 15.99 14.58 1.22
CA ILE A 191 15.15 14.46 0.04
C ILE A 191 14.02 13.47 0.31
N PHE A 192 12.90 13.67 -0.37
CA PHE A 192 11.79 12.72 -0.38
C PHE A 192 11.24 12.63 -1.80
N VAL A 193 10.94 11.42 -2.26
CA VAL A 193 10.29 11.19 -3.55
C VAL A 193 8.93 10.56 -3.29
N ASN A 194 7.87 11.19 -3.79
CA ASN A 194 6.52 10.65 -3.65
C ASN A 194 6.21 9.59 -4.74
N ILE A 195 5.04 8.98 -4.66
CA ILE A 195 4.57 7.96 -5.63
C ILE A 195 4.47 8.48 -7.07
N ASN A 196 4.32 9.80 -7.25
CA ASN A 196 4.28 10.47 -8.56
C ASN A 196 5.69 10.91 -9.02
N PHE A 197 6.75 10.36 -8.42
CA PHE A 197 8.15 10.69 -8.67
C PHE A 197 8.50 12.18 -8.53
N SER A 198 7.68 12.93 -7.79
CA SER A 198 7.98 14.32 -7.46
C SER A 198 9.01 14.35 -6.33
N LEU A 199 10.05 15.15 -6.51
CA LEU A 199 11.19 15.24 -5.62
C LEU A 199 11.07 16.50 -4.76
N TYR A 200 11.00 16.28 -3.45
CA TYR A 200 11.10 17.32 -2.42
C TYR A 200 12.52 17.39 -1.91
N ILE A 201 13.08 18.59 -1.82
CA ILE A 201 14.48 18.83 -1.46
C ILE A 201 14.54 19.87 -0.36
N ALA A 202 15.14 19.52 0.78
CA ALA A 202 15.52 20.46 1.81
C ALA A 202 16.77 21.23 1.36
N ASP A 203 16.57 22.44 0.83
CA ASP A 203 17.60 23.31 0.26
C ASP A 203 18.17 24.21 1.37
N CYS A 204 18.99 23.59 2.24
CA CYS A 204 19.41 24.16 3.52
C CYS A 204 20.04 25.54 3.38
N GLY A 205 20.97 25.74 2.44
CA GLY A 205 21.68 27.00 2.25
C GLY A 205 20.76 28.15 1.80
N ASN A 206 19.59 27.83 1.22
CA ASN A 206 18.57 28.80 0.83
C ASN A 206 17.38 28.86 1.80
N ASN A 207 17.45 28.16 2.93
CA ASN A 207 16.43 28.15 3.98
C ASN A 207 15.01 27.82 3.46
N ARG A 208 14.92 26.85 2.55
CA ARG A 208 13.66 26.53 1.86
C ARG A 208 13.52 25.05 1.55
N VAL A 209 12.30 24.63 1.23
CA VAL A 209 12.04 23.34 0.59
C VAL A 209 11.66 23.59 -0.86
N GLN A 210 12.28 22.85 -1.77
CA GLN A 210 12.00 22.87 -3.20
C GLN A 210 11.20 21.63 -3.61
N LEU A 211 10.30 21.80 -4.58
CA LEU A 211 9.58 20.73 -5.25
C LEU A 211 9.93 20.72 -6.73
N LEU A 212 10.45 19.59 -7.19
CA LEU A 212 10.61 19.26 -8.60
C LEU A 212 9.55 18.23 -9.00
N GLN A 213 8.61 18.62 -9.84
CA GLN A 213 7.63 17.69 -10.41
C GLN A 213 8.27 16.86 -11.54
N GLN A 214 7.82 15.62 -11.70
CA GLN A 214 8.33 14.74 -12.75
C GLN A 214 8.13 15.37 -14.13
N GLY A 215 9.19 15.36 -14.95
CA GLY A 215 9.18 15.92 -16.31
C GLY A 215 9.43 17.43 -16.39
N TYR A 216 9.48 18.13 -15.26
CA TYR A 216 9.88 19.53 -15.20
C TYR A 216 11.36 19.67 -14.81
N THR A 217 11.96 20.80 -15.17
CA THR A 217 13.32 21.17 -14.77
C THR A 217 13.33 22.28 -13.72
N ASN A 218 12.32 23.15 -13.73
CA ASN A 218 12.16 24.23 -12.76
C ASN A 218 11.62 23.67 -11.44
N MET A 219 12.28 24.02 -10.35
CA MET A 219 11.78 23.76 -9.01
C MET A 219 10.91 24.92 -8.53
N THR A 220 9.93 24.58 -7.70
CA THR A 220 9.04 25.52 -7.03
C THR A 220 9.32 25.54 -5.53
N THR A 221 9.43 26.74 -4.96
CA THR A 221 9.60 26.87 -3.51
C THR A 221 8.26 26.59 -2.83
N VAL A 222 8.17 25.50 -2.07
CA VAL A 222 6.93 25.15 -1.35
C VAL A 222 6.84 25.84 0.01
N VAL A 223 7.97 26.06 0.69
CA VAL A 223 8.02 26.73 2.00
C VAL A 223 9.40 27.28 2.32
N GLY A 224 9.46 28.28 3.21
CA GLY A 224 10.66 28.72 3.93
C GLY A 224 11.23 30.06 3.48
N SER A 225 11.42 30.28 2.18
CA SER A 225 11.86 31.58 1.65
C SER A 225 10.88 32.16 0.63
N GLY A 226 10.69 33.48 0.68
CA GLY A 226 9.77 34.23 -0.17
C GLY A 226 8.93 35.26 0.60
N PRO A 227 8.36 36.27 -0.08
CA PRO A 227 7.68 37.41 0.56
C PRO A 227 6.34 37.06 1.24
N ASN A 228 5.70 35.94 0.88
CA ASN A 228 4.36 35.56 1.37
C ASN A 228 4.35 34.28 2.21
N GLN A 229 5.47 33.95 2.88
CA GLN A 229 5.58 32.72 3.65
C GLN A 229 5.14 32.92 5.11
N THR A 230 4.25 32.06 5.60
CA THR A 230 3.77 32.08 6.99
C THR A 230 4.80 31.51 7.97
N ILE A 231 5.78 30.74 7.46
CA ILE A 231 6.84 30.14 8.27
C ILE A 231 8.22 30.33 7.64
N ARG A 232 9.15 30.85 8.44
CA ARG A 232 10.56 31.00 8.08
C ARG A 232 11.33 29.79 8.55
N LEU A 233 11.95 29.08 7.62
CA LEU A 233 12.86 27.96 7.91
C LEU A 233 14.29 28.48 8.08
N GLN A 234 15.15 27.69 8.72
CA GLN A 234 16.59 27.95 8.79
C GLN A 234 17.36 26.63 8.67
N CYS A 235 18.02 26.44 7.52
CA CYS A 235 18.70 25.21 7.11
C CYS A 235 17.83 23.95 7.32
N PRO A 236 16.70 23.79 6.64
CA PRO A 236 15.95 22.54 6.72
C PRO A 236 16.83 21.34 6.32
N THR A 237 16.77 20.26 7.10
CA THR A 237 17.66 19.08 6.96
C THR A 237 16.95 17.84 6.47
N SER A 238 15.65 17.72 6.73
CA SER A 238 14.82 16.58 6.34
C SER A 238 13.42 17.03 5.98
N VAL A 239 12.84 16.34 5.00
CA VAL A 239 11.45 16.49 4.55
C VAL A 239 10.86 15.10 4.39
N VAL A 240 9.66 14.87 4.93
CA VAL A 240 8.85 13.66 4.72
C VAL A 240 7.40 14.08 4.50
N LEU A 241 6.61 13.20 3.88
CA LEU A 241 5.21 13.47 3.58
C LEU A 241 4.30 12.43 4.24
N ASP A 242 3.14 12.88 4.69
CA ASP A 242 2.05 12.00 5.14
C ASP A 242 1.27 11.42 3.93
N ALA A 243 0.22 10.65 4.18
CA ALA A 243 -0.58 10.02 3.11
C ALA A 243 -1.29 11.03 2.19
N ASP A 244 -1.65 12.21 2.71
CA ASP A 244 -2.37 13.26 1.98
C ASP A 244 -1.40 14.24 1.28
N GLY A 245 -0.09 14.03 1.47
CA GLY A 245 0.94 14.85 0.85
C GLY A 245 1.32 16.10 1.65
N TYR A 246 0.97 16.17 2.93
CA TYR A 246 1.40 17.23 3.83
C TYR A 246 2.84 17.01 4.29
N LEU A 247 3.62 18.10 4.31
CA LEU A 247 5.05 18.10 4.61
C LEU A 247 5.32 18.15 6.10
N PHE A 248 6.29 17.36 6.53
CA PHE A 248 6.91 17.42 7.85
C PHE A 248 8.41 17.64 7.68
N ILE A 249 8.94 18.64 8.37
CA ILE A 249 10.26 19.21 8.11
C ILE A 249 11.06 19.33 9.42
N ALA A 250 12.30 18.84 9.40
CA ALA A 250 13.27 19.15 10.43
C ALA A 250 13.91 20.52 10.15
N ASP A 251 13.60 21.50 10.99
CA ASP A 251 14.05 22.89 10.86
C ASP A 251 15.28 23.09 11.77
N TYR A 252 16.44 22.64 11.28
CA TYR A 252 17.67 22.39 12.04
C TYR A 252 18.11 23.56 12.92
N ASN A 253 18.24 24.76 12.35
CA ASN A 253 18.74 25.93 13.08
C ASN A 253 17.63 26.68 13.85
N ASN A 254 16.37 26.26 13.72
CA ASN A 254 15.28 26.69 14.60
C ASN A 254 14.91 25.61 15.64
N GLN A 255 15.68 24.51 15.71
CA GLN A 255 15.57 23.44 16.71
C GLN A 255 14.16 22.84 16.85
N ARG A 256 13.44 22.68 15.74
CA ARG A 256 12.04 22.28 15.78
C ARG A 256 11.66 21.38 14.61
N ILE A 257 10.54 20.68 14.78
CA ILE A 257 9.85 19.99 13.69
C ILE A 257 8.62 20.81 13.32
N ILE A 258 8.48 21.09 12.03
CA ILE A 258 7.33 21.78 11.44
C ILE A 258 6.50 20.75 10.67
N GLY A 259 5.17 20.87 10.71
CA GLY A 259 4.28 20.16 9.81
C GLY A 259 3.27 21.09 9.16
N SER A 260 2.91 20.79 7.91
CA SER A 260 1.80 21.44 7.22
C SER A 260 0.49 20.71 7.43
N ASN A 261 -0.61 21.41 7.20
CA ASN A 261 -1.93 20.85 6.97
C ASN A 261 -2.55 21.54 5.73
N ALA A 262 -3.86 21.33 5.51
CA ALA A 262 -4.60 21.95 4.41
C ALA A 262 -4.48 23.48 4.31
N ASN A 263 -4.26 24.15 5.45
CA ASN A 263 -4.44 25.59 5.57
C ASN A 263 -3.17 26.36 5.97
N ASN A 264 -2.22 25.73 6.68
CA ASN A 264 -1.03 26.39 7.19
C ASN A 264 0.09 25.41 7.59
N TYR A 265 1.22 26.00 8.01
CA TYR A 265 2.30 25.31 8.70
C TYR A 265 2.21 25.61 10.20
N ARG A 266 2.44 24.61 11.04
CA ARG A 266 2.61 24.78 12.48
C ARG A 266 3.85 24.08 12.99
N CYS A 267 4.32 24.55 14.13
CA CYS A 267 5.34 23.83 14.87
C CYS A 267 4.70 22.66 15.63
N ILE A 268 5.35 21.50 15.57
CA ILE A 268 4.88 20.25 16.18
C ILE A 268 5.73 19.90 17.40
N VAL A 269 7.05 20.01 17.28
CA VAL A 269 8.02 19.63 18.31
C VAL A 269 9.05 20.75 18.46
N GLY A 270 9.47 21.08 19.68
CA GLY A 270 10.54 22.05 19.94
C GLY A 270 10.14 23.52 19.82
N CYS A 271 8.86 23.84 20.05
CA CYS A 271 8.28 25.14 19.66
C CYS A 271 8.50 26.29 20.66
N THR A 272 8.63 26.00 21.94
CA THR A 272 8.58 27.02 23.01
C THR A 272 9.87 27.15 23.81
N ASN A 273 10.71 26.12 23.82
CA ASN A 273 11.78 25.99 24.81
C ASN A 273 13.19 26.14 24.23
N GLY A 274 13.30 26.51 22.94
CA GLY A 274 14.59 26.70 22.26
C GLY A 274 15.46 25.43 22.25
N ILE A 275 16.75 25.62 21.99
CA ILE A 275 17.76 24.56 22.02
C ILE A 275 17.87 23.95 23.44
N GLY A 276 17.94 22.62 23.51
CA GLY A 276 18.21 21.94 24.77
C GLY A 276 18.10 20.43 24.68
N SER A 277 18.27 19.78 25.82
CA SER A 277 18.33 18.31 25.96
C SER A 277 17.17 17.71 26.76
N ALA A 278 16.18 18.52 27.17
CA ALA A 278 14.96 18.01 27.80
C ALA A 278 14.15 17.13 26.81
N SER A 279 13.17 16.37 27.34
CA SER A 279 12.29 15.49 26.55
C SER A 279 11.50 16.24 25.47
N ASN A 280 11.19 17.51 25.71
CA ASN A 280 10.44 18.38 24.80
C ASN A 280 11.30 19.39 24.02
N GLN A 281 12.63 19.27 24.11
CA GLN A 281 13.59 20.10 23.41
C GLN A 281 14.36 19.27 22.38
N LEU A 282 14.79 19.95 21.32
CA LEU A 282 15.68 19.40 20.31
C LEU A 282 16.94 20.28 20.20
N SER A 283 18.00 19.71 19.69
CA SER A 283 19.24 20.35 19.32
C SER A 283 19.63 19.88 17.93
N GLN A 284 19.53 20.78 16.95
CA GLN A 284 19.98 20.52 15.58
C GLN A 284 19.33 19.26 14.95
N PRO A 285 18.00 19.11 14.93
CA PRO A 285 17.35 17.90 14.41
C PRO A 285 17.73 17.66 12.95
N TRP A 286 18.19 16.44 12.64
CA TRP A 286 18.75 16.13 11.31
C TRP A 286 17.77 15.40 10.39
N SER A 287 17.13 14.35 10.90
CA SER A 287 16.20 13.50 10.14
C SER A 287 14.99 13.15 10.97
N LEU A 288 13.85 12.93 10.30
CA LEU A 288 12.65 12.41 10.93
C LEU A 288 12.02 11.29 10.10
N SER A 289 11.25 10.42 10.75
CA SER A 289 10.50 9.32 10.13
C SER A 289 9.28 8.97 10.99
N PHE A 290 8.26 8.35 10.38
CA PHE A 290 7.08 7.89 11.08
C PHE A 290 7.11 6.38 11.28
N ASP A 291 6.52 5.88 12.37
CA ASP A 291 6.02 4.51 12.40
C ASP A 291 4.59 4.42 11.86
N SER A 292 4.07 3.21 11.65
CA SER A 292 2.74 2.97 11.11
C SER A 292 1.61 3.47 12.01
N TYR A 293 1.89 3.73 13.29
CA TYR A 293 0.95 4.32 14.25
C TYR A 293 0.93 5.85 14.21
N GLY A 294 1.82 6.49 13.44
CA GLY A 294 1.92 7.95 13.34
C GLY A 294 2.86 8.60 14.35
N ASN A 295 3.61 7.83 15.15
CA ASN A 295 4.61 8.40 16.05
C ASN A 295 5.77 9.00 15.26
N ILE A 296 6.32 10.12 15.74
CA ILE A 296 7.47 10.77 15.10
C ILE A 296 8.75 10.28 15.77
N PHE A 297 9.67 9.76 14.96
CA PHE A 297 11.05 9.55 15.35
C PHE A 297 11.88 10.72 14.83
N VAL A 298 12.63 11.36 15.71
CA VAL A 298 13.53 12.47 15.38
C VAL A 298 14.95 12.08 15.77
N ASN A 299 15.86 12.20 14.82
CA ASN A 299 17.28 12.16 15.08
C ASN A 299 17.73 13.53 15.60
N ASP A 300 17.88 13.62 16.92
CA ASP A 300 18.23 14.81 17.67
C ASP A 300 19.76 14.95 17.72
N PHE A 301 20.32 15.24 16.55
CA PHE A 301 21.75 15.11 16.24
C PHE A 301 22.65 15.87 17.20
N GLY A 302 22.31 17.11 17.57
CA GLY A 302 23.10 17.92 18.49
C GLY A 302 23.14 17.35 19.91
N ASN A 303 22.14 16.53 20.29
CA ASN A 303 22.12 15.79 21.55
C ASN A 303 22.58 14.33 21.40
N SER A 304 23.00 13.91 20.20
CA SER A 304 23.46 12.55 19.90
C SER A 304 22.47 11.46 20.35
N ARG A 305 21.16 11.66 20.13
CA ARG A 305 20.10 10.74 20.54
C ARG A 305 18.99 10.62 19.49
N VAL A 306 18.18 9.58 19.60
CA VAL A 306 16.93 9.44 18.82
C VAL A 306 15.74 9.54 19.76
N GLN A 307 14.85 10.49 19.47
CA GLN A 307 13.64 10.81 20.25
C GLN A 307 12.40 10.24 19.55
N LYS A 308 11.50 9.61 20.31
CA LYS A 308 10.17 9.19 19.85
C LYS A 308 9.10 10.06 20.51
N PHE A 309 8.34 10.80 19.71
CA PHE A 309 7.17 11.56 20.13
C PHE A 309 5.91 10.76 19.82
N LEU A 310 5.14 10.46 20.87
CA LEU A 310 3.95 9.63 20.76
C LEU A 310 2.81 10.39 20.10
N PHE A 311 2.17 9.77 19.12
CA PHE A 311 0.96 10.31 18.52
C PHE A 311 -0.21 10.20 19.52
N ILE A 312 -0.92 11.30 19.77
CA ILE A 312 -2.00 11.35 20.76
C ILE A 312 -3.36 11.19 20.09
N SER A 313 -3.67 12.03 19.11
CA SER A 313 -5.01 12.10 18.55
C SER A 313 -5.01 12.55 17.09
N ASN A 314 -5.99 12.01 16.37
CA ASN A 314 -6.32 12.33 14.99
C ASN A 314 -7.77 12.80 14.91
N SER A 315 -8.17 13.77 15.73
CA SER A 315 -9.56 14.23 15.78
C SER A 315 -9.89 15.13 14.59
N CYS A 316 -10.03 14.55 13.40
CA CYS A 316 -10.84 15.17 12.36
C CYS A 316 -12.20 15.45 12.99
N ASP A 317 -12.69 16.70 12.98
CA ASP A 317 -13.99 17.03 13.55
C ASP A 317 -15.04 16.02 13.07
N GLU A 318 -15.39 15.04 13.91
CA GLU A 318 -16.68 14.41 13.80
C GLU A 318 -17.64 15.55 14.07
N VAL A 319 -18.39 15.94 13.04
CA VAL A 319 -19.61 16.70 13.22
C VAL A 319 -20.45 15.86 14.17
N ILE A 320 -20.38 16.18 15.46
CA ILE A 320 -21.33 15.70 16.44
C ILE A 320 -22.65 16.30 15.97
N PHE A 321 -23.45 15.50 15.28
CA PHE A 321 -24.86 15.79 15.16
C PHE A 321 -25.38 15.83 16.60
N TYR A 322 -25.72 17.03 17.06
CA TYR A 322 -26.59 17.17 18.22
C TYR A 322 -27.92 16.52 17.83
N ASP A 323 -28.09 15.25 18.19
CA ASP A 323 -29.44 14.76 18.43
C ASP A 323 -29.89 15.43 19.72
N ASP A 324 -30.83 16.36 19.57
CA ASP A 324 -31.60 16.97 20.63
C ASP A 324 -32.32 15.88 21.43
N ALA A 325 -31.68 15.36 22.48
CA ALA A 325 -32.29 14.96 23.74
C ALA A 325 -31.24 14.25 24.60
N ILE A 326 -30.90 14.84 25.75
CA ILE A 326 -31.09 14.24 27.08
C ILE A 326 -30.54 15.25 28.09
N THR A 327 -31.47 15.86 28.81
CA THR A 327 -31.24 16.55 30.07
C THR A 327 -30.66 15.60 31.11
N SER A 328 -29.46 15.89 31.61
CA SER A 328 -29.01 15.42 32.91
C SER A 328 -27.94 16.36 33.47
N THR A 329 -28.39 17.23 34.36
CA THR A 329 -27.62 18.14 35.19
C THR A 329 -26.71 17.41 36.18
N THR A 330 -25.40 17.65 36.14
CA THR A 330 -24.58 17.72 37.36
C THR A 330 -23.51 18.79 37.20
N ASN A 331 -23.66 19.84 37.99
CA ASN A 331 -22.83 21.03 38.07
C ASN A 331 -21.38 20.72 38.49
N LEU A 332 -20.41 21.36 37.85
CA LEU A 332 -19.13 21.70 38.48
C LEU A 332 -18.76 23.14 38.10
N ASN A 333 -18.95 24.03 39.08
CA ASN A 333 -18.76 25.47 39.02
C ASN A 333 -17.27 25.82 38.77
N ILE A 334 -17.00 26.54 37.68
CA ILE A 334 -15.75 27.27 37.49
C ILE A 334 -15.98 28.70 37.97
N THR A 335 -15.50 29.03 39.18
CA THR A 335 -15.41 30.41 39.65
C THR A 335 -14.18 31.08 39.06
N THR A 336 -14.37 31.92 38.04
CA THR A 336 -13.37 32.90 37.59
C THR A 336 -13.48 34.16 38.42
N THR A 337 -12.52 34.43 39.30
CA THR A 337 -12.32 35.75 39.90
C THR A 337 -11.20 36.48 39.15
N THR A 338 -11.61 37.41 38.29
CA THR A 338 -10.74 38.45 37.74
C THR A 338 -10.65 39.62 38.72
N SER A 339 -9.43 40.04 39.07
CA SER A 339 -9.19 41.39 39.61
C SER A 339 -7.99 42.01 38.91
N TYR A 340 -8.26 43.04 38.10
CA TYR A 340 -7.30 43.97 37.54
C TYR A 340 -6.78 44.93 38.61
N GLN A 341 -5.46 45.14 38.67
CA GLN A 341 -4.83 46.41 39.01
C GLN A 341 -3.59 46.61 38.10
N ASN A 342 -3.49 47.79 37.52
CA ASN A 342 -2.42 48.24 36.62
C ASN A 342 -1.16 48.64 37.40
N SER A 343 0.03 48.22 36.94
CA SER A 343 1.23 49.07 36.82
C SER A 343 2.45 48.28 36.32
N GLY A 344 3.16 48.82 35.31
CA GLY A 344 4.60 48.64 35.17
C GLY A 344 5.11 47.50 34.29
N LEU A 345 5.95 47.87 33.32
CA LEU A 345 6.82 46.98 32.54
C LEU A 345 7.77 46.19 33.49
N SER A 346 7.71 44.86 33.49
CA SER A 346 8.87 44.01 33.78
C SER A 346 8.67 42.56 33.28
N THR A 347 9.74 42.02 32.71
CA THR A 347 9.89 40.65 32.22
C THR A 347 9.58 39.63 33.34
N SER A 348 8.58 38.78 33.14
CA SER A 348 8.25 37.69 34.07
C SER A 348 8.47 36.33 33.41
N SER A 349 9.61 35.72 33.74
CA SER A 349 9.91 34.31 33.53
C SER A 349 8.88 33.44 34.25
N ILE A 350 8.15 32.61 33.51
CA ILE A 350 7.25 31.60 34.07
C ILE A 350 8.13 30.47 34.62
N PHE A 351 8.28 30.41 35.94
CA PHE A 351 8.91 29.30 36.63
C PHE A 351 7.88 28.16 36.74
N LEU A 352 8.10 27.05 36.04
CA LEU A 352 7.32 25.83 36.24
C LEU A 352 7.84 25.15 37.52
N PRO A 353 6.98 24.83 38.50
CA PRO A 353 7.41 24.16 39.72
C PRO A 353 7.77 22.70 39.41
N THR A 354 8.96 22.28 39.83
CA THR A 354 9.33 20.86 39.88
C THR A 354 8.96 20.29 41.25
N CYS A 355 8.33 19.11 41.28
CA CYS A 355 7.97 18.44 42.52
C CYS A 355 9.24 18.04 43.29
N GLN A 356 9.34 18.46 44.54
CA GLN A 356 10.52 18.25 45.40
C GLN A 356 10.78 16.77 45.78
N THR A 357 9.86 15.84 45.49
CA THR A 357 9.99 14.43 45.89
C THR A 357 9.68 13.47 44.73
N PRO A 358 10.40 12.34 44.62
CA PRO A 358 10.20 11.34 43.55
C PRO A 358 8.90 10.52 43.68
N LEU A 359 8.08 10.79 44.70
CA LEU A 359 6.85 10.07 45.01
C LEU A 359 5.58 10.78 44.49
N SER A 360 5.73 11.96 43.88
CA SER A 360 4.62 12.81 43.45
C SER A 360 4.84 13.34 42.03
N ILE A 361 3.82 13.23 41.17
CA ILE A 361 3.85 13.61 39.75
C ILE A 361 2.63 14.52 39.45
N GLY A 362 2.69 15.30 38.37
CA GLY A 362 1.62 16.19 37.91
C GLY A 362 1.92 17.67 38.16
N SER A 363 1.18 18.55 37.47
CA SER A 363 1.39 20.01 37.46
C SER A 363 1.27 20.69 38.83
N ASN A 364 0.73 19.98 39.82
CA ASN A 364 0.51 20.38 41.21
C ASN A 364 0.96 19.31 42.22
N CYS A 365 1.73 18.30 41.80
CA CYS A 365 2.29 17.25 42.66
C CYS A 365 1.26 16.45 43.48
N ASN A 366 0.01 16.37 43.01
CA ASN A 366 -1.09 15.72 43.74
C ASN A 366 -1.27 14.22 43.37
N THR A 367 -0.52 13.71 42.39
CA THR A 367 -0.67 12.33 41.89
C THR A 367 0.47 11.47 42.41
N SER A 368 0.15 10.34 43.04
CA SER A 368 1.14 9.40 43.57
C SER A 368 1.93 8.74 42.42
N ALA A 369 3.26 8.72 42.53
CA ALA A 369 4.16 8.07 41.58
C ALA A 369 4.06 6.53 41.73
N SER A 370 3.08 5.93 41.06
CA SER A 370 2.87 4.47 41.03
C SER A 370 3.24 3.88 39.68
N ILE A 371 3.51 2.56 39.62
CA ILE A 371 3.80 1.87 38.36
C ILE A 371 2.65 1.98 37.35
N CYS A 372 1.39 2.05 37.83
CA CYS A 372 0.23 2.31 37.00
C CYS A 372 0.24 3.70 36.34
N ASN A 373 0.75 4.72 37.04
CA ASN A 373 0.80 6.10 36.54
C ASN A 373 2.05 6.39 35.71
N ILE A 374 3.16 5.72 36.00
CA ILE A 374 4.45 5.94 35.33
C ILE A 374 4.58 5.09 34.06
N ARG A 375 4.15 3.82 34.12
CA ARG A 375 4.36 2.86 33.03
C ARG A 375 3.09 2.49 32.27
N GLN A 376 1.91 2.81 32.81
CA GLN A 376 0.60 2.47 32.24
C GLN A 376 0.58 1.06 31.62
N PRO A 377 0.84 0.01 32.41
CA PRO A 377 1.11 -1.32 31.89
C PRO A 377 -0.12 -2.03 31.31
N CYS A 378 -1.34 -1.57 31.62
CA CYS A 378 -2.58 -2.21 31.20
C CYS A 378 -3.07 -1.65 29.86
N GLN A 379 -3.29 -2.53 28.89
CA GLN A 379 -3.65 -2.18 27.50
C GLN A 379 -5.18 -2.19 27.29
N ASN A 380 -5.66 -1.79 26.10
CA ASN A 380 -7.07 -1.91 25.70
C ASN A 380 -8.07 -1.24 26.67
N ASN A 381 -7.75 -0.05 27.16
CA ASN A 381 -8.54 0.72 28.12
C ASN A 381 -8.88 -0.05 29.42
N SER A 382 -8.10 -1.08 29.76
CA SER A 382 -8.26 -1.83 31.01
C SER A 382 -7.77 -1.02 32.22
N THR A 383 -8.36 -1.30 33.38
CA THR A 383 -8.05 -0.54 34.61
C THR A 383 -6.81 -1.14 35.30
N CYS A 384 -5.79 -0.32 35.53
CA CYS A 384 -4.60 -0.70 36.31
C CYS A 384 -4.87 -0.55 37.81
N LEU A 385 -4.68 -1.63 38.56
CA LEU A 385 -4.81 -1.68 40.02
C LEU A 385 -3.44 -1.94 40.63
N ILE A 386 -3.08 -1.18 41.66
CA ILE A 386 -1.83 -1.39 42.40
C ILE A 386 -2.00 -2.65 43.25
N ASP A 387 -1.10 -3.61 43.07
CA ASP A 387 -1.14 -4.89 43.78
C ASP A 387 0.26 -5.31 44.23
N ASN A 388 0.58 -4.98 45.48
CA ASN A 388 1.88 -5.24 46.10
C ASN A 388 2.10 -6.72 46.47
N THR A 389 1.11 -7.58 46.26
CA THR A 389 1.25 -9.04 46.46
C THR A 389 1.82 -9.73 45.22
N THR A 390 1.72 -9.08 44.06
CA THR A 390 2.32 -9.58 42.82
C THR A 390 3.77 -9.12 42.70
N ILE A 391 4.63 -9.96 42.11
CA ILE A 391 6.05 -9.63 41.83
C ILE A 391 6.18 -8.35 40.98
N ARG A 392 5.13 -7.98 40.24
CA ARG A 392 5.09 -6.80 39.35
C ARG A 392 4.55 -5.53 40.01
N GLY A 393 3.94 -5.63 41.20
CA GLY A 393 3.37 -4.49 41.92
C GLY A 393 2.08 -3.92 41.32
N TYR A 394 1.47 -4.59 40.34
CA TYR A 394 0.22 -4.18 39.71
C TYR A 394 -0.56 -5.37 39.13
N ASN A 395 -1.86 -5.17 38.92
CA ASN A 395 -2.76 -6.09 38.25
C ASN A 395 -3.71 -5.34 37.30
N CYS A 396 -4.05 -5.92 36.16
CA CYS A 396 -4.92 -5.30 35.16
C CYS A 396 -6.31 -5.93 35.17
N ASN A 397 -7.34 -5.11 35.34
CA ASN A 397 -8.73 -5.57 35.23
C ASN A 397 -9.21 -5.42 33.78
N CYS A 398 -9.30 -6.54 33.05
CA CYS A 398 -9.60 -6.55 31.62
C CYS A 398 -11.07 -6.32 31.33
N LEU A 399 -11.35 -5.50 30.30
CA LEU A 399 -12.70 -5.33 29.78
C LEU A 399 -13.19 -6.63 29.10
N PRO A 400 -14.52 -6.88 29.04
CA PRO A 400 -15.07 -8.01 28.30
C PRO A 400 -14.61 -7.99 26.83
N GLY A 401 -14.16 -9.14 26.33
CA GLY A 401 -13.52 -9.23 25.02
C GLY A 401 -11.99 -9.23 25.05
N PHE A 402 -11.38 -8.96 26.21
CA PHE A 402 -9.93 -8.95 26.38
C PHE A 402 -9.45 -9.91 27.46
N ASN A 403 -8.24 -10.44 27.30
CA ASN A 403 -7.56 -11.23 28.33
C ASN A 403 -6.03 -11.07 28.27
N GLY A 404 -5.33 -11.74 29.17
CA GLY A 404 -3.88 -11.61 29.37
C GLY A 404 -3.52 -10.78 30.60
N THR A 405 -2.27 -10.88 31.06
CA THR A 405 -1.80 -10.23 32.29
C THR A 405 -1.80 -8.70 32.22
N GLU A 406 -1.73 -8.16 31.00
CA GLU A 406 -1.80 -6.72 30.70
C GLU A 406 -3.05 -6.41 29.85
N CYS A 407 -4.00 -7.34 29.77
CA CYS A 407 -5.21 -7.26 28.95
C CYS A 407 -4.93 -7.07 27.45
N GLN A 408 -3.81 -7.59 26.98
CA GLN A 408 -3.25 -7.35 25.65
C GLN A 408 -3.90 -8.15 24.52
N TYR A 409 -4.71 -9.17 24.83
CA TYR A 409 -5.29 -10.07 23.82
C TYR A 409 -6.77 -9.74 23.60
N ASP A 410 -7.17 -9.38 22.37
CA ASP A 410 -8.57 -9.18 21.97
C ASP A 410 -9.11 -10.47 21.33
N TYR A 411 -10.10 -11.12 21.95
CA TYR A 411 -10.71 -12.33 21.40
C TYR A 411 -11.98 -12.06 20.58
N ARG A 412 -12.32 -10.79 20.31
CA ARG A 412 -13.47 -10.40 19.48
C ARG A 412 -13.10 -10.20 18.00
N ILE A 413 -11.90 -10.60 17.60
CA ILE A 413 -11.32 -10.34 16.27
C ILE A 413 -12.21 -10.80 15.10
N CYS A 414 -13.08 -11.80 15.23
CA CYS A 414 -14.05 -12.15 14.17
C CYS A 414 -15.49 -11.65 14.40
N GLN A 415 -15.77 -10.96 15.51
CA GLN A 415 -17.10 -10.41 15.82
C GLN A 415 -17.31 -8.99 15.26
N LEU A 416 -16.23 -8.28 14.90
CA LEU A 416 -16.25 -6.88 14.47
C LEU A 416 -16.38 -6.65 12.96
N ARG A 417 -16.91 -7.60 12.18
CA ARG A 417 -16.97 -7.53 10.69
C ARG A 417 -15.60 -7.27 10.05
N THR A 418 -14.58 -7.97 10.54
CA THR A 418 -13.18 -7.81 10.13
C THR A 418 -12.95 -8.15 8.67
N CYS A 419 -13.61 -9.18 8.13
CA CYS A 419 -13.69 -9.37 6.68
C CYS A 419 -14.82 -8.50 6.12
N SER A 420 -14.57 -7.84 4.99
CA SER A 420 -15.62 -7.18 4.21
C SER A 420 -16.78 -8.15 3.95
N TYR A 421 -17.98 -7.65 3.65
CA TYR A 421 -19.19 -8.46 3.36
C TYR A 421 -19.01 -9.51 2.24
N ASN A 422 -17.87 -9.50 1.56
CA ASN A 422 -17.49 -10.40 0.48
C ASN A 422 -16.57 -11.54 0.95
N GLY A 423 -16.52 -11.85 2.25
CA GLY A 423 -15.76 -12.99 2.77
C GLY A 423 -16.20 -13.45 4.16
N ILE A 424 -15.69 -14.61 4.57
CA ILE A 424 -15.98 -15.24 5.87
C ILE A 424 -14.72 -15.19 6.75
N CYS A 425 -14.85 -14.69 7.98
CA CYS A 425 -13.76 -14.61 8.97
C CYS A 425 -13.59 -15.93 9.70
N TYR A 426 -12.37 -16.46 9.70
CA TYR A 426 -11.97 -17.59 10.51
C TYR A 426 -10.92 -17.14 11.52
N GLN A 427 -11.16 -17.40 12.79
CA GLN A 427 -10.20 -17.12 13.84
C GLN A 427 -9.13 -18.22 13.86
N SER A 428 -7.89 -17.86 13.58
CA SER A 428 -6.75 -18.79 13.50
C SER A 428 -6.02 -18.91 14.85
N SER A 429 -6.11 -17.89 15.72
CA SER A 429 -5.62 -17.93 17.11
C SER A 429 -6.25 -16.80 17.96
N ASN A 430 -5.79 -16.64 19.21
CA ASN A 430 -6.22 -15.54 20.09
C ASN A 430 -5.86 -14.14 19.55
N THR A 431 -4.96 -14.03 18.56
CA THR A 431 -4.51 -12.74 17.99
C THR A 431 -4.48 -12.73 16.46
N THR A 432 -4.85 -13.83 15.80
CA THR A 432 -4.78 -13.95 14.34
C THR A 432 -6.10 -14.43 13.75
N PHE A 433 -6.47 -13.85 12.61
CA PHE A 433 -7.63 -14.24 11.81
C PHE A 433 -7.21 -14.42 10.37
N ASN A 434 -8.07 -15.06 9.59
CA ASN A 434 -7.93 -15.19 8.15
C ASN A 434 -9.30 -15.01 7.49
N CYS A 435 -9.34 -14.29 6.37
CA CYS A 435 -10.54 -14.09 5.58
C CYS A 435 -10.54 -15.04 4.37
N SER A 436 -11.61 -15.82 4.21
CA SER A 436 -11.86 -16.52 2.95
C SER A 436 -12.79 -15.69 2.09
N CYS A 437 -12.31 -15.27 0.92
CA CYS A 437 -13.05 -14.38 0.03
C CYS A 437 -14.00 -15.14 -0.89
N ASN A 438 -15.19 -14.56 -1.09
CA ASN A 438 -16.16 -15.02 -2.07
C ASN A 438 -15.61 -14.85 -3.50
N GLU A 439 -16.13 -15.62 -4.45
CA GLU A 439 -15.69 -15.55 -5.85
C GLU A 439 -15.75 -14.12 -6.41
N GLY A 440 -14.68 -13.72 -7.12
CA GLY A 440 -14.55 -12.37 -7.67
C GLY A 440 -13.98 -11.34 -6.67
N TRP A 441 -13.59 -11.74 -5.45
CA TRP A 441 -12.97 -10.89 -4.45
C TRP A 441 -11.63 -11.45 -3.94
N GLN A 442 -10.74 -10.55 -3.54
CA GLN A 442 -9.41 -10.85 -3.00
C GLN A 442 -9.01 -9.74 -2.01
N GLY A 443 -7.80 -9.85 -1.45
CA GLY A 443 -7.32 -8.95 -0.40
C GLY A 443 -7.38 -9.60 0.98
N VAL A 444 -6.65 -9.03 1.94
CA VAL A 444 -6.54 -9.59 3.30
C VAL A 444 -7.89 -9.57 4.01
N TYR A 445 -8.76 -8.64 3.64
CA TYR A 445 -10.10 -8.44 4.17
C TYR A 445 -11.20 -8.67 3.12
N CYS A 446 -10.88 -9.28 1.97
CA CYS A 446 -11.81 -9.47 0.84
C CYS A 446 -12.43 -8.17 0.30
N GLU A 447 -11.67 -7.09 0.38
CA GLU A 447 -12.04 -5.73 0.04
C GLU A 447 -11.84 -5.40 -1.46
N ILE A 448 -11.04 -6.21 -2.16
CA ILE A 448 -10.62 -5.94 -3.54
C ILE A 448 -11.43 -6.80 -4.50
N LYS A 449 -12.17 -6.18 -5.42
CA LYS A 449 -12.81 -6.90 -6.52
C LYS A 449 -11.79 -7.31 -7.58
N ILE A 450 -11.78 -8.58 -7.98
CA ILE A 450 -10.89 -9.09 -9.01
C ILE A 450 -11.28 -8.46 -10.36
N ASN A 451 -10.32 -7.77 -10.99
CA ASN A 451 -10.46 -7.26 -12.35
C ASN A 451 -9.77 -8.22 -13.33
N TYR A 452 -10.57 -9.03 -14.02
CA TYR A 452 -10.07 -10.02 -14.98
C TYR A 452 -9.49 -9.41 -16.26
N CYS A 453 -9.65 -8.09 -16.47
CA CYS A 453 -9.04 -7.36 -17.58
C CYS A 453 -7.65 -6.80 -17.28
N LYS A 454 -7.14 -6.90 -16.03
CA LYS A 454 -5.91 -6.22 -15.58
C LYS A 454 -4.66 -6.57 -16.40
N ASN A 455 -4.62 -7.74 -17.04
CA ASN A 455 -3.53 -8.18 -17.93
C ASN A 455 -4.01 -8.64 -19.32
N ILE A 456 -5.21 -8.22 -19.73
CA ILE A 456 -5.80 -8.62 -21.00
C ILE A 456 -5.75 -7.45 -21.98
N THR A 457 -5.02 -7.64 -23.07
CA THR A 457 -4.99 -6.70 -24.19
C THR A 457 -5.91 -7.19 -25.30
N CYS A 458 -6.98 -6.44 -25.57
CA CYS A 458 -7.79 -6.65 -26.77
C CYS A 458 -7.19 -5.84 -27.93
N TYR A 459 -6.79 -6.50 -29.00
CA TYR A 459 -6.19 -5.91 -30.20
C TYR A 459 -7.23 -5.20 -31.07
N ASN A 460 -6.75 -4.45 -32.07
CA ASN A 460 -7.59 -3.78 -33.08
C ASN A 460 -8.73 -2.93 -32.50
N GLN A 461 -8.44 -2.18 -31.42
CA GLN A 461 -9.39 -1.33 -30.70
C GLN A 461 -10.51 -2.11 -29.98
N GLY A 462 -10.35 -3.42 -29.71
CA GLY A 462 -11.29 -4.15 -28.88
C GLY A 462 -11.35 -3.61 -27.44
N VAL A 463 -12.51 -3.71 -26.80
CA VAL A 463 -12.72 -3.29 -25.40
C VAL A 463 -12.78 -4.51 -24.50
N CYS A 464 -11.93 -4.56 -23.45
CA CYS A 464 -12.02 -5.62 -22.45
C CYS A 464 -13.14 -5.32 -21.45
N GLN A 465 -14.04 -6.26 -21.25
CA GLN A 465 -15.07 -6.21 -20.22
C GLN A 465 -14.83 -7.32 -19.19
N SER A 466 -14.62 -6.91 -17.93
CA SER A 466 -14.48 -7.85 -16.80
C SER A 466 -15.87 -8.31 -16.36
N LEU A 467 -16.05 -9.62 -16.22
CA LEU A 467 -17.25 -10.29 -15.73
C LEU A 467 -17.02 -10.78 -14.28
N SER A 468 -18.01 -11.46 -13.69
CA SER A 468 -17.95 -11.96 -12.31
C SER A 468 -16.87 -13.03 -12.07
N SER A 469 -16.51 -13.81 -13.09
CA SER A 469 -15.52 -14.90 -12.98
C SER A 469 -14.52 -14.97 -14.15
N ASN A 470 -14.61 -14.08 -15.14
CA ASN A 470 -13.77 -14.09 -16.35
C ASN A 470 -13.78 -12.72 -17.05
N TYR A 471 -13.21 -12.61 -18.25
CA TYR A 471 -13.25 -11.41 -19.11
C TYR A 471 -13.73 -11.76 -20.52
N ILE A 472 -14.17 -10.74 -21.27
CA ILE A 472 -14.45 -10.83 -22.71
C ILE A 472 -13.87 -9.61 -23.45
N CYS A 473 -13.32 -9.81 -24.64
CA CYS A 473 -12.94 -8.73 -25.55
C CYS A 473 -14.06 -8.45 -26.55
N LEU A 474 -14.63 -7.24 -26.53
CA LEU A 474 -15.64 -6.78 -27.48
C LEU A 474 -14.95 -6.12 -28.68
N CYS A 475 -15.05 -6.73 -29.86
CA CYS A 475 -14.43 -6.20 -31.07
C CYS A 475 -15.30 -5.09 -31.68
N ILE A 476 -14.79 -3.86 -31.74
CA ILE A 476 -15.56 -2.67 -32.14
C ILE A 476 -15.95 -2.68 -33.62
N THR A 477 -15.13 -3.27 -34.50
CA THR A 477 -15.42 -3.29 -35.95
C THR A 477 -15.78 -4.70 -36.41
N GLU A 478 -16.75 -4.80 -37.31
CA GLU A 478 -17.19 -6.08 -37.92
C GLU A 478 -16.07 -6.80 -38.72
N ASN A 479 -14.96 -6.12 -38.98
CA ASN A 479 -13.78 -6.67 -39.65
C ASN A 479 -12.76 -7.32 -38.70
N TYR A 480 -13.06 -7.49 -37.41
CA TYR A 480 -12.19 -8.20 -36.46
C TYR A 480 -12.95 -9.23 -35.60
N SER A 481 -12.30 -10.34 -35.27
CA SER A 481 -12.79 -11.44 -34.42
C SER A 481 -11.64 -12.09 -33.64
N GLY A 482 -11.92 -13.12 -32.84
CA GLY A 482 -10.93 -13.79 -31.98
C GLY A 482 -11.10 -13.48 -30.49
N ARG A 483 -10.40 -14.22 -29.62
CA ARG A 483 -10.53 -14.08 -28.15
C ARG A 483 -10.02 -12.71 -27.67
N TYR A 484 -9.12 -12.10 -28.43
CA TYR A 484 -8.51 -10.80 -28.19
C TYR A 484 -8.73 -9.85 -29.37
N CYS A 485 -9.71 -10.09 -30.25
CA CYS A 485 -9.92 -9.28 -31.46
C CYS A 485 -8.73 -9.20 -32.43
N GLU A 486 -7.88 -10.22 -32.43
CA GLU A 486 -6.63 -10.30 -33.18
C GLU A 486 -6.82 -10.71 -34.65
N ILE A 487 -7.95 -11.33 -34.98
CA ILE A 487 -8.20 -11.92 -36.29
C ILE A 487 -8.91 -10.90 -37.17
N LYS A 488 -8.32 -10.50 -38.30
CA LYS A 488 -9.00 -9.67 -39.30
C LYS A 488 -10.06 -10.50 -40.03
N SER A 489 -11.33 -10.28 -39.71
CA SER A 489 -12.47 -10.82 -40.45
C SER A 489 -12.49 -10.21 -41.85
N GLY A 490 -11.96 -10.95 -42.82
CA GLY A 490 -12.15 -10.63 -44.22
C GLY A 490 -13.64 -10.68 -44.58
N LYS A 491 -14.07 -9.78 -45.47
CA LYS A 491 -15.37 -9.80 -46.16
C LYS A 491 -15.80 -11.26 -46.38
N ILE A 492 -16.91 -11.68 -45.77
CA ILE A 492 -17.43 -13.04 -45.89
C ILE A 492 -17.76 -13.28 -47.37
N VAL A 493 -16.83 -13.88 -48.10
CA VAL A 493 -17.08 -14.73 -49.27
C VAL A 493 -16.85 -16.17 -48.83
N THR A 494 -17.52 -16.57 -47.75
CA THR A 494 -17.44 -17.93 -47.21
C THR A 494 -18.81 -18.40 -46.69
N LEU A 495 -19.87 -18.13 -47.44
CA LEU A 495 -21.12 -18.92 -47.37
C LEU A 495 -21.47 -19.63 -48.70
N GLU A 496 -20.51 -19.75 -49.62
CA GLU A 496 -20.67 -20.61 -50.81
C GLU A 496 -19.64 -21.75 -50.92
N ARG A 497 -18.52 -21.71 -50.17
CA ARG A 497 -17.51 -22.78 -50.18
C ARG A 497 -17.70 -23.85 -49.11
N VAL A 498 -18.31 -23.52 -47.97
CA VAL A 498 -18.52 -24.50 -46.89
C VAL A 498 -19.67 -25.45 -47.21
N SER A 499 -20.75 -25.00 -47.87
CA SER A 499 -21.86 -25.88 -48.26
C SER A 499 -21.46 -26.93 -49.31
N LYS A 500 -20.54 -26.59 -50.22
CA LYS A 500 -20.01 -27.53 -51.23
C LYS A 500 -19.11 -28.60 -50.62
N SER A 501 -18.36 -28.28 -49.55
CA SER A 501 -17.46 -29.23 -48.87
C SER A 501 -18.24 -30.29 -48.06
N PHE A 502 -19.27 -29.88 -47.32
CA PHE A 502 -20.16 -30.84 -46.62
C PHE A 502 -20.93 -31.73 -47.59
N GLY A 503 -21.35 -31.19 -48.75
CA GLY A 503 -21.96 -31.98 -49.82
C GLY A 503 -21.00 -33.04 -50.38
N TYR A 504 -19.74 -32.70 -50.61
CA TYR A 504 -18.73 -33.64 -51.11
C TYR A 504 -18.40 -34.75 -50.10
N ILE A 505 -18.31 -34.40 -48.81
CA ILE A 505 -18.09 -35.39 -47.74
C ILE A 505 -19.29 -36.33 -47.62
N ALA A 506 -20.52 -35.83 -47.71
CA ALA A 506 -21.73 -36.66 -47.70
C ALA A 506 -21.79 -37.61 -48.90
N ILE A 507 -21.40 -37.15 -50.11
CA ILE A 507 -21.34 -37.99 -51.30
C ILE A 507 -20.28 -39.09 -51.16
N ILE A 508 -19.08 -38.78 -50.64
CA ILE A 508 -18.05 -39.79 -50.38
C ILE A 508 -18.53 -40.83 -49.37
N PHE A 509 -19.24 -40.42 -48.32
CA PHE A 509 -19.78 -41.33 -47.32
C PHE A 509 -20.89 -42.24 -47.89
N LEU A 510 -21.75 -41.70 -48.78
CA LEU A 510 -22.76 -42.49 -49.49
C LEU A 510 -22.14 -43.48 -50.49
N ILE A 511 -21.07 -43.08 -51.19
CA ILE A 511 -20.35 -43.97 -52.11
C ILE A 511 -19.59 -45.04 -51.32
N SER A 512 -18.95 -44.71 -50.21
CA SER A 512 -18.22 -45.72 -49.41
C SER A 512 -19.17 -46.73 -48.76
N THR A 513 -20.32 -46.28 -48.25
CA THR A 513 -21.34 -47.17 -47.66
C THR A 513 -22.01 -48.06 -48.71
N THR A 514 -22.29 -47.55 -49.91
CA THR A 514 -22.82 -48.38 -51.01
C THR A 514 -21.79 -49.39 -51.50
N ILE A 515 -20.52 -49.02 -51.65
CA ILE A 515 -19.43 -49.96 -51.94
C ILE A 515 -19.30 -51.01 -50.83
N PHE A 516 -19.43 -50.63 -49.56
CA PHE A 516 -19.41 -51.58 -48.44
C PHE A 516 -20.60 -52.56 -48.49
N ILE A 517 -21.81 -52.08 -48.81
CA ILE A 517 -22.98 -52.96 -48.96
C ILE A 517 -22.79 -53.92 -50.13
N ILE A 518 -22.35 -53.42 -51.29
CA ILE A 518 -22.11 -54.24 -52.48
C ILE A 518 -21.02 -55.29 -52.21
N THR A 519 -19.90 -54.90 -51.58
CA THR A 519 -18.85 -55.85 -51.21
C THR A 519 -19.34 -56.88 -50.20
N MET A 520 -20.15 -56.48 -49.21
CA MET A 520 -20.77 -57.42 -48.28
C MET A 520 -21.76 -58.37 -48.96
N ASP A 521 -22.53 -57.92 -49.95
CA ASP A 521 -23.45 -58.79 -50.69
C ASP A 521 -22.72 -59.70 -51.69
N ILE A 522 -21.62 -59.24 -52.31
CA ILE A 522 -20.71 -60.08 -53.10
C ILE A 522 -20.06 -61.14 -52.20
N LEU A 523 -19.59 -60.76 -51.01
CA LEU A 523 -19.02 -61.72 -50.05
C LEU A 523 -20.09 -62.72 -49.58
N LYS A 524 -21.33 -62.29 -49.29
CA LYS A 524 -22.43 -63.21 -49.00
C LYS A 524 -22.74 -64.14 -50.17
N TYR A 525 -22.66 -63.66 -51.41
CA TYR A 525 -22.85 -64.46 -52.62
C TYR A 525 -21.76 -65.52 -52.80
N TYR A 526 -20.48 -65.14 -52.65
CA TYR A 526 -19.35 -66.06 -52.79
C TYR A 526 -19.23 -67.06 -51.64
N PHE A 527 -19.53 -66.64 -50.40
CA PHE A 527 -19.43 -67.47 -49.21
C PHE A 527 -20.75 -68.19 -48.83
N GLY A 528 -21.84 -67.97 -49.57
CA GLY A 528 -23.10 -68.71 -49.41
C GLY A 528 -23.84 -68.48 -48.08
N ILE A 529 -23.59 -67.36 -47.40
CA ILE A 529 -24.15 -67.04 -46.08
C ILE A 529 -25.41 -66.18 -46.26
N ASP A 530 -26.50 -66.79 -46.72
CA ASP A 530 -27.84 -66.17 -46.70
C ASP A 530 -28.64 -66.66 -45.46
N PRO A 531 -28.89 -65.80 -44.45
CA PRO A 531 -29.67 -66.16 -43.27
C PRO A 531 -31.16 -66.45 -43.57
N ALA A 532 -31.69 -66.08 -44.74
CA ALA A 532 -33.06 -66.38 -45.11
C ALA A 532 -33.29 -67.88 -45.46
N ARG A 533 -32.23 -68.64 -45.76
CA ARG A 533 -32.34 -70.07 -46.13
C ARG A 533 -32.45 -71.03 -44.94
N LYS A 534 -32.14 -70.59 -43.70
CA LYS A 534 -32.21 -71.45 -42.49
C LYS A 534 -33.60 -71.56 -41.84
N ARG A 535 -34.59 -70.76 -42.25
CA ARG A 535 -35.97 -70.82 -41.70
C ARG A 535 -36.91 -71.84 -42.38
N LEU A 536 -36.47 -72.55 -43.43
CA LEU A 536 -37.25 -73.62 -44.07
C LEU A 536 -36.97 -75.04 -43.54
N ARG A 537 -36.04 -75.22 -42.59
CA ARG A 537 -35.76 -76.54 -41.97
C ARG A 537 -36.37 -76.76 -40.58
N SER A 538 -36.90 -75.75 -39.89
CA SER A 538 -37.46 -75.91 -38.53
C SER A 538 -38.99 -76.04 -38.45
N ARG A 539 -39.75 -75.86 -39.54
CA ARG A 539 -41.22 -75.99 -39.54
C ARG A 539 -41.76 -77.35 -40.00
N ARG A 540 -40.91 -78.38 -40.11
CA ARG A 540 -41.32 -79.74 -40.55
C ARG A 540 -41.77 -80.70 -39.44
N ARG A 541 -41.92 -80.24 -38.20
CA ARG A 541 -42.44 -81.08 -37.10
C ARG A 541 -43.37 -80.33 -36.14
N VAL A 542 -44.52 -79.86 -36.63
CA VAL A 542 -45.81 -79.99 -35.91
C VAL A 542 -46.91 -80.08 -36.97
N LYS A 543 -47.60 -81.22 -37.04
CA LYS A 543 -48.75 -81.46 -37.93
C LYS A 543 -50.06 -81.01 -37.25
N LYS A 544 -50.92 -80.39 -38.07
CA LYS A 544 -52.40 -80.40 -38.08
C LYS A 544 -53.16 -79.80 -36.88
N LYS A 545 -53.87 -78.70 -37.16
CA LYS A 545 -55.35 -78.67 -37.13
C LYS A 545 -55.91 -77.65 -38.14
N LYS A 546 -56.89 -78.12 -38.91
CA LYS A 546 -57.71 -77.40 -39.92
C LYS A 546 -58.63 -76.38 -39.24
N VAL A 547 -58.97 -75.27 -39.91
CA VAL A 547 -60.31 -74.93 -40.45
C VAL A 547 -60.24 -73.56 -41.18
N ILE A 548 -60.90 -73.46 -42.33
CA ILE A 548 -61.35 -72.30 -43.15
C ILE A 548 -62.87 -72.54 -43.35
N PRO A 549 -63.76 -71.57 -43.71
CA PRO A 549 -63.70 -70.09 -43.83
C PRO A 549 -64.81 -69.37 -43.03
N VAL A 550 -64.84 -68.02 -43.02
CA VAL A 550 -66.04 -67.25 -43.43
C VAL A 550 -65.59 -65.92 -44.06
N VAL A 551 -66.20 -65.60 -45.21
CA VAL A 551 -66.08 -64.37 -46.00
C VAL A 551 -67.04 -63.31 -45.45
N GLN A 552 -66.62 -62.04 -45.35
CA GLN A 552 -67.54 -60.95 -45.66
C GLN A 552 -66.85 -59.65 -46.09
N LYS A 553 -67.20 -59.21 -47.31
CA LYS A 553 -67.06 -57.83 -47.83
C LYS A 553 -68.13 -56.93 -47.17
N ILE A 554 -67.86 -55.63 -47.04
CA ILE A 554 -68.51 -54.50 -47.75
C ILE A 554 -68.13 -53.14 -47.10
N TYR A 555 -68.24 -52.11 -47.94
CA TYR A 555 -67.78 -50.72 -48.00
C TYR A 555 -68.40 -49.66 -47.04
N TYR A 556 -67.57 -48.61 -46.80
CA TYR A 556 -67.78 -47.14 -46.70
C TYR A 556 -69.10 -46.50 -46.23
N LYS A 557 -68.95 -45.46 -45.38
CA LYS A 557 -69.51 -44.12 -45.65
C LYS A 557 -68.78 -43.00 -44.89
N SER A 558 -68.53 -41.89 -45.58
CA SER A 558 -68.04 -40.60 -45.09
C SER A 558 -69.15 -39.79 -44.38
N SER A 559 -68.80 -38.84 -43.51
CA SER A 559 -68.78 -37.39 -43.83
C SER A 559 -68.90 -36.43 -42.63
N LEU A 560 -68.11 -35.34 -42.72
CA LEU A 560 -68.42 -33.92 -42.40
C LEU A 560 -68.41 -33.40 -40.95
N LYS A 561 -67.42 -32.53 -40.64
CA LYS A 561 -67.49 -31.05 -40.41
C LYS A 561 -67.91 -30.68 -38.96
N LYS A 562 -67.39 -29.64 -38.28
CA LYS A 562 -66.94 -28.28 -38.67
C LYS A 562 -66.18 -27.65 -37.46
N ARG A 563 -65.23 -26.75 -37.71
CA ARG A 563 -64.71 -25.69 -36.78
C ARG A 563 -65.80 -24.61 -36.54
N PRO A 564 -65.76 -23.68 -35.54
CA PRO A 564 -64.59 -22.80 -35.27
C PRO A 564 -64.45 -22.05 -33.89
N VAL A 565 -63.33 -21.30 -33.75
CA VAL A 565 -63.14 -19.93 -33.16
C VAL A 565 -62.96 -19.68 -31.62
N ASN A 566 -61.92 -18.86 -31.34
CA ASN A 566 -61.65 -17.85 -30.27
C ASN A 566 -60.88 -18.14 -28.94
N SER A 567 -59.60 -17.67 -28.94
CA SER A 567 -58.98 -16.59 -28.12
C SER A 567 -58.96 -16.56 -26.56
N VAL A 568 -57.71 -16.44 -26.05
CA VAL A 568 -57.19 -15.49 -25.01
C VAL A 568 -57.32 -15.86 -23.52
N VAL A 569 -56.19 -15.93 -22.80
CA VAL A 569 -55.73 -15.13 -21.62
C VAL A 569 -54.56 -15.83 -20.89
N LEU A 570 -53.60 -14.99 -20.49
CA LEU A 570 -52.41 -15.12 -19.60
C LEU A 570 -52.58 -15.99 -18.35
N ILE A 571 -51.47 -16.56 -17.82
CA ILE A 571 -51.05 -16.49 -16.38
C ILE A 571 -49.51 -16.64 -16.29
N GLU A 572 -48.91 -15.77 -15.48
CA GLU A 572 -47.51 -15.71 -15.00
C GLU A 572 -47.43 -16.22 -13.54
N GLU A 573 -46.21 -16.41 -13.02
CA GLU A 573 -45.82 -16.54 -11.60
C GLU A 573 -45.95 -17.94 -10.91
N THR A 574 -45.11 -18.39 -9.95
CA THR A 574 -43.88 -17.92 -9.25
C THR A 574 -43.33 -19.06 -8.34
N ASN A 575 -42.12 -18.82 -7.78
CA ASN A 575 -41.51 -19.33 -6.52
C ASN A 575 -40.74 -20.67 -6.57
N ILE A 576 -39.55 -20.80 -5.95
CA ILE A 576 -38.96 -20.16 -4.75
C ILE A 576 -37.51 -19.74 -5.00
#